data_AF-J0USQ9-F1
#
_entry.id   AF-J0USQ9-F1
#
_cell.length_a   1.000
_cell.length_b   1.000
_cell.length_c   1.000
_cell.angle_alpha   90.00
_cell.angle_beta   90.00
_cell.angle_gamma   90.00
#
_symmetry.space_group_name_H-M   'P 1'
#
loop_
_entity.id
_entity.type
_entity.pdbx_description
1 polymer ?
#
loop_
_entity_poly.entity_id
_entity_poly.type
_entity_poly.pdbx_seq_one_letter_code
_entity_poly.pdbx_strand_id
1 'polypeptide(L)'
;MNNKISTFAFKHLLKDDNTRLIHGVLKNLGISPSRSDYQDLYQEGCLLYVEAYEDFFATHSPEDLELFGPYAFRRIKWRLLDRVRKETNHQEHCKPLIAVHSDEADEDTSYPDPLASNFEGEILSSAFFQELWDKCTLQEQAYLANRVAGISITKMSKMVGVSRQAIYKWRDGVIRKAKKILER
;
A
#
# COMPACT_ATOMS: atom_id res chain seq x y z
N MET A 1 -1.25 -43.75 1.33
CA MET A 1 -1.85 -44.16 2.61
C MET A 1 -2.68 -43.05 3.30
N ASN A 2 -2.67 -41.80 2.81
CA ASN A 2 -3.32 -40.64 3.46
C ASN A 2 -4.86 -40.69 3.53
N ASN A 3 -5.55 -41.24 2.52
CA ASN A 3 -7.02 -41.20 2.44
C ASN A 3 -7.78 -41.75 3.67
N LYS A 4 -7.22 -42.74 4.37
CA LYS A 4 -7.86 -43.30 5.58
C LYS A 4 -7.80 -42.32 6.74
N ILE A 5 -6.64 -41.69 6.96
CA ILE A 5 -6.43 -40.75 8.07
C ILE A 5 -7.28 -39.50 7.85
N SER A 6 -7.34 -38.96 6.63
CA SER A 6 -8.22 -37.83 6.28
C SER A 6 -9.69 -38.15 6.58
N THR A 7 -10.14 -39.35 6.21
CA THR A 7 -11.52 -39.80 6.49
C THR A 7 -11.82 -39.86 7.99
N PHE A 8 -10.86 -40.34 8.80
CA PHE A 8 -11.00 -40.33 10.25
C PHE A 8 -11.00 -38.91 10.83
N ALA A 9 -10.16 -38.03 10.32
CA ALA A 9 -10.10 -36.62 10.72
C ALA A 9 -11.42 -35.89 10.44
N PHE A 10 -12.02 -36.07 9.25
CA PHE A 10 -13.33 -35.51 8.93
C PHE A 10 -14.43 -36.07 9.84
N LYS A 11 -14.43 -37.38 10.09
CA LYS A 11 -15.37 -37.98 11.05
C LYS A 11 -15.19 -37.44 12.46
N HIS A 12 -13.94 -37.20 12.88
CA HIS A 12 -13.63 -36.60 14.17
C HIS A 12 -14.16 -35.18 14.24
N LEU A 13 -13.92 -34.36 13.21
CA LEU A 13 -14.41 -33.00 13.10
C LEU A 13 -15.94 -32.93 13.15
N LEU A 14 -16.64 -33.82 12.44
CA LEU A 14 -18.11 -33.86 12.36
C LEU A 14 -18.80 -34.30 13.66
N LYS A 15 -18.06 -34.73 14.68
CA LYS A 15 -18.64 -34.86 16.03
C LYS A 15 -18.91 -33.45 16.56
N ASP A 16 -20.14 -33.19 16.99
CA ASP A 16 -20.67 -31.85 17.29
C ASP A 16 -19.76 -30.97 18.17
N ASP A 17 -19.00 -31.54 19.10
CA ASP A 17 -18.11 -30.75 19.96
C ASP A 17 -16.86 -30.20 19.24
N ASN A 18 -16.42 -30.84 18.16
CA ASN A 18 -15.20 -30.46 17.45
C ASN A 18 -15.42 -29.34 16.44
N THR A 19 -16.61 -29.21 15.85
CA THR A 19 -16.96 -28.06 14.99
C THR A 19 -17.01 -26.75 15.79
N ARG A 20 -17.35 -26.83 17.09
CA ARG A 20 -17.35 -25.68 18.01
C ARG A 20 -15.96 -25.06 18.17
N LEU A 21 -14.89 -25.86 18.01
CA LEU A 21 -13.52 -25.35 17.99
C LEU A 21 -13.33 -24.35 16.85
N ILE A 22 -13.85 -24.65 15.65
CA ILE A 22 -13.76 -23.76 14.47
C ILE A 22 -14.52 -22.46 14.73
N HIS A 23 -15.76 -22.56 15.22
CA HIS A 23 -16.54 -21.37 15.60
C HIS A 23 -15.85 -20.56 16.70
N GLY A 24 -15.18 -21.21 17.64
CA GLY A 24 -14.37 -20.57 18.67
C GLY A 24 -13.18 -19.81 18.11
N VAL A 25 -12.49 -20.38 17.11
CA VAL A 25 -11.39 -19.69 16.40
C VAL A 25 -11.91 -18.46 15.67
N LEU A 26 -12.99 -18.58 14.89
CA LEU A 26 -13.59 -17.47 14.15
C LEU A 26 -14.04 -16.35 15.10
N LYS A 27 -14.71 -16.71 16.20
CA LYS A 27 -15.09 -15.75 17.25
C LYS A 27 -13.88 -15.06 17.87
N ASN A 28 -12.78 -15.78 18.12
CA ASN A 28 -11.55 -15.22 18.67
C ASN A 28 -10.86 -14.23 17.71
N LEU A 29 -11.03 -14.43 16.41
CA LEU A 29 -10.56 -13.50 15.37
C LEU A 29 -11.51 -12.32 15.12
N GLY A 30 -12.64 -12.22 15.85
CA GLY A 30 -13.64 -11.17 15.66
C GLY A 30 -14.48 -11.33 14.39
N ILE A 31 -14.52 -12.54 13.83
CA ILE A 31 -15.29 -12.85 12.60
C ILE A 31 -16.74 -13.16 13.00
N SER A 32 -17.65 -12.25 12.67
CA SER A 32 -19.10 -12.39 12.94
C SER A 32 -19.76 -13.36 11.96
N PRO A 33 -20.74 -14.19 12.39
CA PRO A 33 -21.60 -14.98 11.51
C PRO A 33 -22.34 -14.18 10.43
N SER A 34 -22.53 -12.87 10.64
CA SER A 34 -23.16 -11.97 9.68
C SER A 34 -22.23 -11.48 8.57
N ARG A 35 -20.93 -11.79 8.64
CA ARG A 35 -19.94 -11.40 7.62
C ARG A 35 -20.18 -12.23 6.35
N SER A 36 -20.07 -11.59 5.18
CA SER A 36 -20.39 -12.22 3.89
C SER A 36 -19.55 -13.47 3.57
N ASP A 37 -18.29 -13.50 3.99
CA ASP A 37 -17.33 -14.60 3.79
C ASP A 37 -17.25 -15.57 4.99
N TYR A 38 -18.19 -15.49 5.95
CA TYR A 38 -18.15 -16.32 7.16
C TYR A 38 -18.13 -17.82 6.84
N GLN A 39 -19.01 -18.25 5.92
CA GLN A 39 -19.13 -19.66 5.55
C GLN A 39 -17.85 -20.17 4.89
N ASP A 40 -17.20 -19.33 4.07
CA ASP A 40 -15.95 -19.67 3.41
C ASP A 40 -14.81 -19.82 4.43
N LEU A 41 -14.73 -18.91 5.40
CA LEU A 41 -13.75 -18.97 6.49
C LEU A 41 -14.00 -20.16 7.42
N TYR A 42 -15.26 -20.53 7.63
CA TYR A 42 -15.62 -21.74 8.38
C TYR A 42 -15.18 -23.02 7.64
N GLN A 43 -15.49 -23.15 6.35
CA GLN A 43 -15.07 -24.29 5.55
C GLN A 43 -13.55 -24.41 5.47
N GLU A 44 -12.84 -23.29 5.30
CA GLU A 44 -11.38 -23.24 5.34
C GLU A 44 -10.86 -23.73 6.70
N GLY A 45 -11.49 -23.30 7.80
CA GLY A 45 -11.18 -23.79 9.14
C GLY A 45 -11.34 -25.30 9.29
N CYS A 46 -12.37 -25.89 8.67
CA CYS A 46 -12.58 -27.34 8.63
C CYS A 46 -11.47 -28.08 7.88
N LEU A 47 -11.00 -27.54 6.76
CA LEU A 47 -9.88 -28.13 6.01
C LEU A 47 -8.58 -28.07 6.82
N LEU A 48 -8.29 -26.90 7.42
CA LEU A 48 -7.12 -26.70 8.28
C LEU A 48 -7.13 -27.60 9.52
N TYR A 49 -8.31 -27.96 10.02
CA TYR A 49 -8.44 -28.92 11.11
C TYR A 49 -8.02 -30.33 10.68
N VAL A 50 -8.41 -30.76 9.49
CA VAL A 50 -8.02 -32.07 8.95
C VAL A 50 -6.51 -32.12 8.72
N GLU A 51 -5.92 -31.09 8.13
CA GLU A 51 -4.46 -30.98 8.00
C GLU A 51 -3.75 -30.99 9.36
N ALA A 52 -4.30 -30.26 10.34
CA ALA A 52 -3.76 -30.25 11.70
C ALA A 52 -3.80 -31.65 12.33
N TYR A 53 -4.90 -32.39 12.11
CA TYR A 53 -5.07 -33.75 12.61
C TYR A 53 -4.04 -34.70 12.00
N GLU A 54 -3.89 -34.66 10.68
CA GLU A 54 -2.91 -35.50 9.96
C GLU A 54 -1.49 -35.23 10.43
N ASP A 55 -1.09 -33.97 10.52
CA ASP A 55 0.27 -33.60 10.93
C ASP A 55 0.56 -33.93 12.40
N PHE A 56 -0.45 -33.78 13.28
CA PHE A 56 -0.30 -34.11 14.69
C PHE A 56 -0.10 -35.61 14.88
N PHE A 57 -1.00 -36.43 14.34
CA PHE A 57 -0.95 -37.91 14.50
C PHE A 57 0.04 -38.60 13.57
N ALA A 58 0.73 -37.87 12.68
CA ALA A 58 1.92 -38.40 12.00
C ALA A 58 3.09 -38.65 12.97
N THR A 59 3.11 -37.94 14.11
CA THR A 59 4.21 -37.98 15.10
C THR A 59 3.75 -38.36 16.50
N HIS A 60 2.47 -38.22 16.82
CA HIS A 60 1.88 -38.48 18.13
C HIS A 60 1.01 -39.74 18.15
N SER A 61 0.87 -40.34 19.33
CA SER A 61 0.01 -41.51 19.54
C SER A 61 -1.47 -41.08 19.57
N PRO A 62 -2.44 -41.96 19.20
CA PRO A 62 -3.86 -41.69 19.40
C PRO A 62 -4.26 -41.36 20.86
N GLU A 63 -3.44 -41.76 21.83
CA GLU A 63 -3.61 -41.46 23.26
C GLU A 63 -3.40 -39.96 23.57
N ASP A 64 -2.69 -39.23 22.70
CA ASP A 64 -2.40 -37.80 22.86
C ASP A 64 -3.55 -36.89 22.39
N LEU A 65 -4.76 -37.44 22.20
CA LEU A 65 -5.91 -36.72 21.63
C LEU A 65 -6.30 -35.46 22.44
N GLU A 66 -6.07 -35.45 23.75
CA GLU A 66 -6.34 -34.28 24.59
C GLU A 66 -5.45 -33.08 24.24
N LEU A 67 -4.22 -33.32 23.74
CA LEU A 67 -3.28 -32.29 23.33
C LEU A 67 -3.61 -31.71 21.94
N PHE A 68 -4.39 -32.44 21.15
CA PHE A 68 -4.72 -32.05 19.78
C PHE A 68 -5.60 -30.77 19.73
N GLY A 69 -6.56 -30.62 20.63
CA GLY A 69 -7.48 -29.47 20.65
C GLY A 69 -6.74 -28.12 20.71
N PRO A 70 -5.90 -27.87 21.72
CA PRO A 70 -5.09 -26.65 21.82
C PRO A 70 -4.15 -26.44 20.62
N TYR A 71 -3.55 -27.52 20.11
CA TYR A 71 -2.69 -27.49 18.92
C TYR A 71 -3.46 -27.02 17.68
N ALA A 72 -4.60 -27.67 17.39
CA ALA A 72 -5.47 -27.36 16.27
C ALA A 72 -5.99 -25.92 16.35
N PHE A 73 -6.45 -25.49 17.54
CA PHE A 73 -6.93 -24.12 17.76
C PHE A 73 -5.87 -23.09 17.38
N ARG A 74 -4.62 -23.27 17.86
CA ARG A 74 -3.53 -22.33 17.57
C ARG A 74 -3.20 -22.29 16.08
N ARG A 75 -3.09 -23.46 15.45
CA ARG A 75 -2.73 -23.59 14.03
C ARG A 75 -3.80 -22.97 13.12
N ILE A 76 -5.07 -23.33 13.32
CA ILE A 76 -6.19 -22.83 12.51
C ILE A 76 -6.30 -21.31 12.66
N LYS A 77 -6.18 -20.79 13.89
CA LYS A 77 -6.21 -19.34 14.16
C LYS A 77 -5.15 -18.59 13.36
N TRP A 78 -3.91 -19.07 13.36
CA TRP A 78 -2.80 -18.38 12.67
C TRP A 78 -2.99 -18.40 11.16
N ARG A 79 -3.39 -19.55 10.60
CA ARG A 79 -3.63 -19.69 9.16
C ARG A 79 -4.77 -18.81 8.67
N LEU A 80 -5.90 -18.78 9.40
CA LEU A 80 -7.01 -17.90 9.06
C LEU A 80 -6.66 -16.42 9.24
N LEU A 81 -5.91 -16.04 10.27
CA LEU A 81 -5.45 -14.67 10.48
C LEU A 81 -4.57 -14.19 9.31
N ASP A 82 -3.63 -15.02 8.85
CA ASP A 82 -2.78 -14.70 7.72
C ASP A 82 -3.60 -14.51 6.43
N ARG A 83 -4.63 -15.34 6.23
CA ARG A 83 -5.55 -15.20 5.09
C ARG A 83 -6.31 -13.88 5.15
N VAL A 84 -6.91 -13.55 6.30
CA VAL A 84 -7.63 -12.29 6.50
C VAL A 84 -6.71 -11.08 6.28
N ARG A 85 -5.47 -11.11 6.79
CA ARG A 85 -4.49 -10.04 6.57
C ARG A 85 -4.14 -9.85 5.10
N LYS A 86 -3.92 -10.95 4.36
CA LYS A 86 -3.66 -10.90 2.92
C LYS A 86 -4.83 -10.26 2.16
N GLU A 87 -6.05 -10.65 2.50
CA GLU A 87 -7.26 -10.10 1.90
C GLU A 87 -7.43 -8.60 2.22
N THR A 88 -7.24 -8.20 3.48
CA THR A 88 -7.27 -6.79 3.88
C THR A 88 -6.24 -5.97 3.10
N ASN A 89 -5.00 -6.44 3.02
CA ASN A 89 -3.94 -5.75 2.26
C ASN A 89 -4.29 -5.67 0.78
N HIS A 90 -4.79 -6.76 0.19
CA HIS A 90 -5.21 -6.77 -1.22
C HIS A 90 -6.33 -5.75 -1.47
N GLN A 91 -7.34 -5.73 -0.61
CA GLN A 91 -8.42 -4.74 -0.70
C GLN A 91 -7.91 -3.32 -0.50
N GLU A 92 -7.02 -3.04 0.44
CA GLU A 92 -6.45 -1.69 0.62
C GLU A 92 -5.67 -1.21 -0.60
N HIS A 93 -4.89 -2.09 -1.23
CA HIS A 93 -4.11 -1.74 -2.42
C HIS A 93 -4.95 -1.72 -3.72
N CYS A 94 -6.04 -2.48 -3.79
CA CYS A 94 -6.88 -2.62 -4.99
C CYS A 94 -8.22 -1.86 -4.93
N LYS A 95 -8.62 -1.33 -3.76
CA LYS A 95 -9.79 -0.44 -3.59
C LYS A 95 -9.83 0.75 -4.57
N PRO A 96 -8.69 1.39 -4.93
CA PRO A 96 -8.70 2.46 -5.93
C PRO A 96 -9.19 2.01 -7.32
N LEU A 97 -9.12 0.72 -7.63
CA LEU A 97 -9.47 0.17 -8.95
C LEU A 97 -10.92 -0.36 -9.02
N ILE A 98 -11.51 -0.78 -7.90
CA ILE A 98 -12.83 -1.42 -7.88
C ILE A 98 -13.97 -0.38 -7.82
N ALA A 99 -13.74 0.79 -7.21
CA ALA A 99 -14.71 1.90 -7.19
C ALA A 99 -14.99 2.51 -8.59
N VAL A 100 -14.20 2.11 -9.60
CA VAL A 100 -14.34 2.54 -11.00
C VAL A 100 -15.41 1.73 -11.76
N HIS A 101 -15.87 0.60 -11.22
CA HIS A 101 -16.63 -0.38 -12.01
C HIS A 101 -18.00 -0.79 -11.45
N SER A 102 -18.51 -0.17 -10.38
CA SER A 102 -19.88 -0.44 -9.90
C SER A 102 -20.85 0.66 -10.34
N ASP A 103 -21.51 0.39 -11.46
CA ASP A 103 -22.83 0.85 -11.91
C ASP A 103 -23.43 2.10 -11.24
N GLU A 104 -23.35 3.25 -11.92
CA GLU A 104 -24.51 3.91 -12.54
C GLU A 104 -24.05 4.63 -13.82
N ALA A 105 -24.85 4.51 -14.88
CA ALA A 105 -24.68 5.30 -16.09
C ALA A 105 -24.88 6.80 -15.78
N ASP A 106 -24.20 7.65 -16.55
CA ASP A 106 -24.28 9.12 -16.55
C ASP A 106 -23.61 9.87 -15.39
N GLU A 107 -22.27 9.87 -15.35
CA GLU A 107 -21.54 11.11 -15.07
C GLU A 107 -20.16 11.05 -15.72
N ASP A 108 -19.83 12.12 -16.44
CA ASP A 108 -18.58 12.39 -17.15
C ASP A 108 -17.36 11.96 -16.31
N THR A 109 -16.87 10.74 -16.54
CA THR A 109 -15.75 10.14 -15.81
C THR A 109 -14.45 10.66 -16.43
N SER A 110 -14.27 11.98 -16.36
CA SER A 110 -12.97 12.61 -16.52
C SER A 110 -12.12 12.21 -15.31
N TYR A 111 -11.43 11.08 -15.42
CA TYR A 111 -10.29 10.79 -14.56
C TYR A 111 -9.21 11.82 -14.93
N PRO A 112 -8.95 12.85 -14.12
CA PRO A 112 -7.89 13.78 -14.44
C PRO A 112 -6.60 12.97 -14.32
N ASP A 113 -5.91 12.75 -15.44
CA ASP A 113 -4.58 12.19 -15.41
C ASP A 113 -3.76 13.08 -14.45
N PRO A 114 -3.25 12.55 -13.32
CA PRO A 114 -2.48 13.34 -12.36
C PRO A 114 -1.26 14.02 -13.00
N LEU A 115 -0.76 13.49 -14.12
CA LEU A 115 0.29 14.09 -14.94
C LEU A 115 -0.23 15.18 -15.89
N ALA A 116 -1.50 15.13 -16.29
CA ALA A 116 -2.15 16.15 -17.13
C ALA A 116 -2.78 17.30 -16.33
N SER A 117 -2.99 17.13 -15.01
CA SER A 117 -3.68 18.08 -14.13
C SER A 117 -3.08 19.49 -14.07
N ASN A 118 -1.86 19.69 -14.58
CA ASN A 118 -1.17 20.99 -14.56
C ASN A 118 -0.70 21.47 -15.94
N PHE A 119 -1.22 20.95 -17.05
CA PHE A 119 -0.77 21.36 -18.39
C PHE A 119 -0.78 22.89 -18.59
N GLU A 120 -1.85 23.57 -18.18
CA GLU A 120 -1.93 25.03 -18.22
C GLU A 120 -0.90 25.69 -17.29
N GLY A 121 -0.71 25.14 -16.09
CA GLY A 121 0.30 25.60 -15.13
C GLY A 121 1.74 25.44 -15.63
N GLU A 122 2.04 24.37 -16.35
CA GLU A 122 3.34 24.13 -16.99
C GLU A 122 3.60 25.11 -18.13
N ILE A 123 2.59 25.37 -18.97
CA ILE A 123 2.68 26.38 -20.03
C ILE A 123 2.95 27.76 -19.42
N LEU A 124 2.16 28.18 -18.43
CA LEU A 124 2.33 29.47 -17.76
C LEU A 124 3.70 29.58 -17.08
N SER A 125 4.15 28.51 -16.41
CA SER A 125 5.46 28.46 -15.78
C SER A 125 6.59 28.60 -16.80
N SER A 126 6.49 27.88 -17.93
CA SER A 126 7.49 27.93 -18.99
C SER A 126 7.61 29.33 -19.61
N ALA A 127 6.47 29.97 -19.90
CA ALA A 127 6.41 31.33 -20.44
C ALA A 127 6.99 32.35 -19.44
N PHE A 128 6.65 32.22 -18.16
CA PHE A 128 7.20 33.06 -17.10
C PHE A 128 8.73 32.90 -16.98
N PHE A 129 9.23 31.66 -16.97
CA PHE A 129 10.66 31.39 -16.88
C PHE A 129 11.42 31.93 -18.09
N GLN A 130 10.84 31.85 -19.27
CA GLN A 130 11.43 32.41 -20.49
C GLN A 130 11.51 33.96 -20.41
N GLU A 131 10.44 34.63 -20.02
CA GLU A 131 10.46 36.09 -19.84
C GLU A 131 11.46 36.53 -18.76
N LEU A 132 11.52 35.79 -17.65
CA LEU A 132 12.50 36.04 -16.59
C LEU A 132 13.93 35.84 -17.10
N TRP A 133 14.17 34.78 -17.86
CA TRP A 133 15.47 34.47 -18.44
C TRP A 133 15.96 35.59 -19.34
N ASP A 134 15.10 36.10 -20.24
CA ASP A 134 15.42 37.19 -21.18
C ASP A 134 15.73 38.52 -20.48
N LYS A 135 15.08 38.77 -19.33
CA LYS A 135 15.35 39.97 -18.50
C LYS A 135 16.57 39.83 -17.62
N CYS A 136 17.06 38.61 -17.38
CA CYS A 136 18.22 38.34 -16.55
C CYS A 136 19.54 38.62 -17.29
N THR A 137 20.53 39.11 -16.55
CA THR A 137 21.91 39.22 -17.02
C THR A 137 22.56 37.82 -17.08
N LEU A 138 23.69 37.69 -17.79
CA LEU A 138 24.43 36.41 -17.88
C LEU A 138 24.76 35.79 -16.51
N GLN A 139 25.06 36.62 -15.51
CA GLN A 139 25.38 36.16 -14.15
C GLN A 139 24.13 35.67 -13.41
N GLU A 140 23.00 36.34 -13.59
CA GLU A 140 21.71 35.96 -13.02
C GLU A 140 21.14 34.70 -13.70
N GLN A 141 21.33 34.57 -15.01
CA GLN A 141 21.02 33.35 -15.77
C GLN A 141 21.87 32.18 -15.29
N ALA A 142 23.17 32.39 -15.08
CA ALA A 142 24.06 31.38 -14.51
C ALA A 142 23.58 30.95 -13.11
N TYR A 143 23.13 31.88 -12.27
CA TYR A 143 22.48 31.55 -11.01
C TYR A 143 21.23 30.69 -11.22
N LEU A 144 20.29 31.13 -12.06
CA LEU A 144 19.02 30.44 -12.33
C LEU A 144 19.24 29.00 -12.81
N ALA A 145 20.07 28.80 -13.85
CA ALA A 145 20.34 27.47 -14.40
C ALA A 145 20.93 26.51 -13.35
N ASN A 146 21.87 26.99 -12.53
CA ASN A 146 22.45 26.19 -11.47
C ASN A 146 21.43 25.86 -10.36
N ARG A 147 20.50 26.77 -10.06
CA ARG A 147 19.46 26.52 -9.06
C ARG A 147 18.41 25.53 -9.55
N VAL A 148 18.02 25.58 -10.82
CA VAL A 148 17.13 24.58 -11.44
C VAL A 148 17.78 23.19 -11.40
N ALA A 149 19.09 23.10 -11.61
CA ALA A 149 19.84 21.85 -11.47
C ALA A 149 20.08 21.38 -10.01
N GLY A 150 19.50 22.06 -9.00
CA GLY A 150 19.63 21.69 -7.59
C GLY A 150 21.01 21.97 -6.97
N ILE A 151 21.85 22.78 -7.61
CA ILE A 151 23.21 23.05 -7.15
C ILE A 151 23.17 24.05 -5.97
N SER A 152 23.82 23.67 -4.86
CA SER A 152 23.91 24.53 -3.68
C SER A 152 24.76 25.78 -3.93
N ILE A 153 24.46 26.88 -3.23
CA ILE A 153 25.20 28.15 -3.35
C ILE A 153 26.69 27.97 -3.06
N THR A 154 27.04 27.12 -2.09
CA THR A 154 28.43 26.80 -1.74
C THR A 154 29.15 26.10 -2.89
N LYS A 155 28.49 25.15 -3.56
CA LYS A 155 29.06 24.44 -4.71
C LYS A 155 29.16 25.36 -5.92
N MET A 156 28.15 26.20 -6.16
CA MET A 156 28.12 27.20 -7.22
C MET A 156 29.25 28.22 -7.09
N SER A 157 29.52 28.71 -5.87
CA SER A 157 30.62 29.65 -5.58
C SER A 157 31.98 29.08 -5.98
N LYS A 158 32.23 27.81 -5.66
CA LYS A 158 33.47 27.13 -6.03
C LYS A 158 33.56 26.86 -7.53
N MET A 159 32.46 26.47 -8.15
CA MET A 159 32.41 26.10 -9.57
C MET A 159 32.58 27.31 -10.50
N VAL A 160 31.95 28.43 -10.17
CA VAL A 160 32.00 29.67 -10.96
C VAL A 160 33.21 30.54 -10.58
N GLY A 161 33.85 30.26 -9.44
CA GLY A 161 35.03 31.01 -8.97
C GLY A 161 34.71 32.37 -8.36
N VAL A 162 33.48 32.58 -7.89
CA VAL A 162 33.04 33.84 -7.28
C VAL A 162 32.70 33.68 -5.80
N SER A 163 32.72 34.77 -5.04
CA SER A 163 32.32 34.72 -3.63
C SER A 163 30.84 34.37 -3.48
N ARG A 164 30.46 33.75 -2.34
CA ARG A 164 29.04 33.47 -2.03
C ARG A 164 28.20 34.76 -2.01
N GLN A 165 28.80 35.87 -1.61
CA GLN A 165 28.15 37.19 -1.60
C GLN A 165 27.74 37.66 -3.01
N ALA A 166 28.59 37.41 -4.01
CA ALA A 166 28.25 37.69 -5.41
C ALA A 166 27.04 36.87 -5.87
N ILE A 167 26.98 35.58 -5.50
CA ILE A 167 25.86 34.70 -5.85
C ILE A 167 24.55 35.15 -5.15
N TYR A 168 24.63 35.58 -3.89
CA TYR A 168 23.46 36.16 -3.21
C TYR A 168 22.97 37.42 -3.91
N LYS A 169 23.89 38.30 -4.38
CA LYS A 169 23.52 39.48 -5.17
C LYS A 169 22.83 39.08 -6.48
N TRP A 170 23.29 38.04 -7.17
CA TRP A 170 22.65 37.51 -8.38
C TRP A 170 21.24 36.98 -8.08
N ARG A 171 21.08 36.19 -7.01
CA ARG A 171 19.76 35.74 -6.53
C ARG A 171 18.82 36.92 -6.32
N ASP A 172 19.26 37.93 -5.58
CA ASP A 172 18.41 39.07 -5.23
C ASP A 172 18.05 39.90 -6.47
N GLY A 173 18.96 39.93 -7.47
CA GLY A 173 18.71 40.43 -8.82
C GLY A 173 17.56 39.70 -9.51
N VAL A 174 17.64 38.37 -9.58
CA VAL A 174 16.61 37.50 -10.15
C VAL A 174 15.26 37.69 -9.44
N ILE A 175 15.24 37.67 -8.11
CA ILE A 175 14.01 37.84 -7.31
C ILE A 175 13.36 39.18 -7.61
N ARG A 176 14.13 40.27 -7.70
CA ARG A 176 13.60 41.60 -8.01
C ARG A 176 12.96 41.64 -9.40
N LYS A 177 13.58 41.01 -10.39
CA LYS A 177 13.05 40.94 -11.76
C LYS A 177 11.79 40.07 -11.83
N ALA A 178 11.78 38.93 -11.15
CA ALA A 178 10.62 38.06 -11.04
C ALA A 178 9.42 38.80 -10.43
N LYS A 179 9.62 39.54 -9.33
CA LYS A 179 8.56 40.37 -8.72
C LYS A 179 7.99 41.40 -9.70
N LYS A 180 8.86 42.10 -10.44
CA LYS A 180 8.42 43.08 -11.44
C LYS A 180 7.60 42.47 -12.59
N ILE A 181 7.84 41.19 -12.93
CA ILE A 181 7.04 40.48 -13.93
C ILE A 181 5.67 40.09 -13.35
N LEU A 182 5.62 39.68 -12.07
CA LEU A 182 4.38 39.33 -11.38
C LEU A 182 3.48 40.54 -11.06
N GLU A 183 4.06 41.72 -10.85
CA GLU A 183 3.36 42.97 -10.55
C GLU A 183 2.84 43.70 -11.80
N ARG A 184 3.06 43.13 -13.00
CA ARG A 184 2.63 43.68 -14.29
C ARG A 184 1.20 43.29 -14.61
#